data_AF-Q0AV63-F1
#
_entry.id   AF-Q0AV63-F1
#
_cell.length_a   1.000
_cell.length_b   1.000
_cell.length_c   1.000
_cell.angle_alpha   90.00
_cell.angle_beta   90.00
_cell.angle_gamma   90.00
#
_symmetry.space_group_name_H-M   'P 1'
#
loop_
_entity.id
_entity.type
_entity.pdbx_description
1 polymer ?
#
loop_
_entity_poly.entity_id
_entity_poly.type
_entity_poly.pdbx_seq_one_letter_code
_entity_poly.pdbx_strand_id
1 'polypeptide(L)'
;MSEIEKGEFEHFMLKEIHEQPEAIRKTLAGRIKDGRVDFPDLEFDNVFKNTGKIIIAACGTSYHAGMVGRLVIEKLARIPVEIDLASEFRYREVLWNPNDLVIVISQSGETSDTLAALREARHNGIKVLAITNVPGSTIAQEAERVIYTHAGPEIAIASTKAYSAQLLIMYLLALYLASLRDSYNPVELEGLANELLGVDAMVESVLQEQQHIKELAEKYHKVQSIFFLGRGLDYPVAMEGALKLKETSYVHAEAYATGELLHGPLALIEQGVPVLTLISQDKLVDKSMSNIKEIKARGAVVLAICKENLQEHCQECDEKILLPRINPMLAPIVAVVPLQIFAYYMALFRGNDVDKPRNLVKSVMGD
;
A
#
# COMPACT_ATOMS: atom_id res chain seq x y z
N MET A 1 -30.39 -0.36 -1.81
CA MET A 1 -29.14 0.37 -1.48
C MET A 1 -29.42 1.83 -1.73
N SER A 2 -29.25 2.70 -0.73
CA SER A 2 -29.26 4.15 -0.97
C SER A 2 -28.21 4.48 -2.03
N GLU A 3 -28.52 5.38 -2.97
CA GLU A 3 -27.53 5.88 -3.94
C GLU A 3 -26.30 6.40 -3.17
N ILE A 4 -25.12 5.97 -3.59
CA ILE A 4 -23.87 6.43 -3.00
C ILE A 4 -23.55 7.75 -3.67
N GLU A 5 -23.69 8.84 -2.93
CA GLU A 5 -23.51 10.20 -3.43
C GLU A 5 -22.06 10.68 -3.27
N LYS A 6 -21.65 11.59 -4.17
CA LYS A 6 -20.34 12.25 -4.10
C LYS A 6 -20.25 13.33 -3.00
N GLY A 7 -21.39 13.79 -2.49
CA GLY A 7 -21.45 14.87 -1.51
C GLY A 7 -20.80 16.15 -2.05
N GLU A 8 -19.87 16.72 -1.29
CA GLU A 8 -19.14 17.95 -1.63
C GLU A 8 -17.99 17.77 -2.62
N PHE A 9 -17.67 16.53 -3.02
CA PHE A 9 -16.54 16.22 -3.90
C PHE A 9 -16.96 16.11 -5.37
N GLU A 10 -16.09 16.56 -6.27
CA GLU A 10 -16.33 16.47 -7.73
C GLU A 10 -16.26 15.02 -8.24
N HIS A 11 -15.42 14.19 -7.62
CA HIS A 11 -15.11 12.83 -8.03
C HIS A 11 -15.15 11.86 -6.84
N PHE A 12 -15.57 10.63 -7.08
CA PHE A 12 -15.53 9.57 -6.06
C PHE A 12 -14.10 9.30 -5.61
N MET A 13 -13.11 9.32 -6.51
CA MET A 13 -11.71 9.10 -6.14
C MET A 13 -11.23 10.14 -5.12
N LEU A 14 -11.55 11.42 -5.34
CA LEU A 14 -11.18 12.48 -4.39
C LEU A 14 -11.90 12.29 -3.04
N LYS A 15 -13.21 12.03 -3.08
CA LYS A 15 -13.98 11.71 -1.87
C LYS A 15 -13.33 10.56 -1.09
N GLU A 16 -12.97 9.48 -1.77
CA GLU A 16 -12.43 8.28 -1.15
C GLU A 16 -11.02 8.50 -0.59
N ILE A 17 -10.21 9.38 -1.20
CA ILE A 17 -8.94 9.85 -0.64
C ILE A 17 -9.18 10.60 0.69
N HIS A 18 -10.19 11.48 0.73
CA HIS A 18 -10.56 12.25 1.93
C HIS A 18 -11.26 11.42 3.01
N GLU A 19 -11.88 10.29 2.64
CA GLU A 19 -12.48 9.35 3.59
C GLU A 19 -11.46 8.43 4.28
N GLN A 20 -10.17 8.49 3.90
CA GLN A 20 -9.14 7.64 4.48
C GLN A 20 -9.03 7.74 6.01
N PRO A 21 -9.05 8.92 6.67
CA PRO A 21 -9.07 9.01 8.12
C PRO A 21 -10.23 8.24 8.76
N GLU A 22 -11.44 8.34 8.20
CA GLU A 22 -12.60 7.60 8.71
C GLU A 22 -12.47 6.10 8.45
N ALA A 23 -11.99 5.70 7.27
CA ALA A 23 -11.73 4.30 6.93
C ALA A 23 -10.68 3.69 7.88
N ILE A 24 -9.62 4.43 8.21
CA ILE A 24 -8.60 4.05 9.19
C ILE A 24 -9.24 3.83 10.56
N ARG A 25 -10.03 4.78 11.06
CA ARG A 25 -10.74 4.65 12.35
C ARG A 25 -11.64 3.41 12.39
N LYS A 26 -12.42 3.17 11.32
CA LYS A 26 -13.29 1.97 11.20
C LYS A 26 -12.48 0.68 11.14
N THR A 27 -11.32 0.69 10.48
CA THR A 27 -10.43 -0.47 10.39
C THR A 27 -9.79 -0.80 11.73
N LEU A 28 -9.44 0.21 12.54
CA LEU A 28 -8.81 0.01 13.86
C LEU A 28 -9.82 -0.30 14.98
N ALA A 29 -11.08 0.07 14.80
CA ALA A 29 -12.12 -0.06 15.81
C ALA A 29 -12.21 -1.48 16.39
N GLY A 30 -12.04 -1.60 17.71
CA GLY A 30 -12.14 -2.87 18.44
C GLY A 30 -10.95 -3.82 18.27
N ARG A 31 -9.91 -3.44 17.51
CA ARG A 31 -8.75 -4.31 17.23
C ARG A 31 -7.51 -4.00 18.06
N ILE A 32 -7.49 -2.86 18.74
CA ILE A 32 -6.40 -2.46 19.63
C ILE A 32 -6.99 -2.17 21.00
N LYS A 33 -6.53 -2.88 22.02
CA LYS A 33 -6.94 -2.69 23.42
C LYS A 33 -5.72 -2.75 24.31
N ASP A 34 -5.53 -1.73 25.14
CA ASP A 34 -4.38 -1.63 26.06
C ASP A 34 -3.04 -1.85 25.34
N GLY A 35 -2.91 -1.25 24.14
CA GLY A 35 -1.74 -1.37 23.27
C GLY A 35 -1.50 -2.77 22.67
N ARG A 36 -2.46 -3.69 22.78
CA ARG A 36 -2.38 -5.03 22.18
C ARG A 36 -3.37 -5.16 21.04
N VAL A 37 -2.89 -5.73 19.94
CA VAL A 37 -3.76 -6.11 18.82
C VAL A 37 -4.49 -7.40 19.16
N ASP A 38 -5.77 -7.47 18.82
CA ASP A 38 -6.57 -8.69 18.93
C ASP A 38 -7.54 -8.84 17.76
N PHE A 39 -7.85 -10.10 17.43
CA PHE A 39 -8.85 -10.49 16.43
C PHE A 39 -9.81 -11.51 17.06
N PRO A 40 -10.75 -11.05 17.93
CA PRO A 40 -11.50 -11.94 18.82
C PRO A 40 -12.30 -13.02 18.08
N ASP A 41 -12.83 -12.71 16.89
CA ASP A 41 -13.69 -13.63 16.13
C ASP A 41 -12.92 -14.46 15.09
N LEU A 42 -11.59 -14.37 15.05
CA LEU A 42 -10.80 -15.02 14.00
C LEU A 42 -10.49 -16.49 14.32
N GLU A 43 -10.34 -16.85 15.60
CA GLU A 43 -10.09 -18.23 16.06
C GLU A 43 -8.95 -18.96 15.30
N PHE A 44 -7.88 -18.22 14.95
CA PHE A 44 -6.76 -18.72 14.12
C PHE A 44 -5.43 -18.85 14.87
N ASP A 45 -5.42 -18.60 16.18
CA ASP A 45 -4.23 -18.58 17.03
C ASP A 45 -3.35 -19.82 16.88
N ASN A 46 -3.98 -21.01 16.83
CA ASN A 46 -3.25 -22.26 16.66
C ASN A 46 -2.60 -22.38 15.28
N VAL A 47 -3.24 -21.88 14.23
CA VAL A 47 -2.64 -21.84 12.89
C VAL A 47 -1.45 -20.89 12.93
N PHE A 48 -1.65 -19.66 13.38
CA PHE A 48 -0.62 -18.63 13.47
C PHE A 48 0.62 -19.00 14.30
N LYS A 49 0.44 -19.70 15.42
CA LYS A 49 1.55 -20.20 16.25
C LYS A 49 2.35 -21.28 15.52
N ASN A 50 1.70 -22.12 14.73
CA ASN A 50 2.34 -23.26 14.08
C ASN A 50 2.77 -22.97 12.63
N THR A 51 2.34 -21.85 12.04
CA THR A 51 2.68 -21.50 10.66
C THR A 51 4.18 -21.42 10.45
N GLY A 52 4.68 -22.20 9.48
CA GLY A 52 6.10 -22.23 9.10
C GLY A 52 6.46 -21.19 8.05
N LYS A 53 5.52 -20.87 7.14
CA LYS A 53 5.66 -19.89 6.07
C LYS A 53 4.29 -19.30 5.73
N ILE A 54 4.28 -18.02 5.38
CA ILE A 54 3.09 -17.36 4.83
C ILE A 54 3.31 -17.14 3.34
N ILE A 55 2.29 -17.41 2.53
CA ILE A 55 2.29 -17.05 1.11
C ILE A 55 1.15 -16.06 0.87
N ILE A 56 1.46 -14.87 0.38
CA ILE A 56 0.47 -13.84 0.04
C ILE A 56 0.21 -13.89 -1.47
N ALA A 57 -1.06 -13.99 -1.86
CA ALA A 57 -1.48 -13.91 -3.26
C ALA A 57 -2.51 -12.80 -3.47
N ALA A 58 -2.21 -11.87 -4.37
CA ALA A 58 -3.09 -10.74 -4.70
C ALA A 58 -2.76 -10.16 -6.08
N CYS A 59 -3.60 -9.21 -6.55
CA CYS A 59 -3.39 -8.50 -7.81
C CYS A 59 -3.37 -6.98 -7.59
N GLY A 60 -2.63 -6.26 -8.46
CA GLY A 60 -2.62 -4.79 -8.51
C GLY A 60 -2.32 -4.13 -7.16
N THR A 61 -3.12 -3.14 -6.78
CA THR A 61 -2.97 -2.41 -5.51
C THR A 61 -2.99 -3.31 -4.27
N SER A 62 -3.78 -4.39 -4.27
CA SER A 62 -3.78 -5.34 -3.14
C SER A 62 -2.49 -6.14 -3.04
N TYR A 63 -1.80 -6.38 -4.16
CA TYR A 63 -0.45 -6.96 -4.16
C TYR A 63 0.57 -6.01 -3.51
N HIS A 64 0.50 -4.70 -3.79
CA HIS A 64 1.38 -3.73 -3.12
C HIS A 64 1.16 -3.67 -1.61
N ALA A 65 -0.09 -3.80 -1.13
CA ALA A 65 -0.36 -3.88 0.30
C ALA A 65 0.27 -5.15 0.92
N GLY A 66 0.17 -6.27 0.21
CA GLY A 66 0.85 -7.51 0.57
C GLY A 66 2.37 -7.36 0.63
N MET A 67 2.99 -6.62 -0.30
CA MET A 67 4.44 -6.41 -0.33
C MET A 67 4.92 -5.67 0.92
N VAL A 68 4.17 -4.68 1.40
CA VAL A 68 4.42 -4.03 2.69
C VAL A 68 4.25 -5.04 3.82
N GLY A 69 3.13 -5.78 3.82
CA GLY A 69 2.85 -6.80 4.82
C GLY A 69 3.94 -7.85 4.95
N ARG A 70 4.52 -8.33 3.83
CA ARG A 70 5.68 -9.23 3.79
C ARG A 70 6.83 -8.70 4.65
N LEU A 71 7.26 -7.47 4.37
CA LEU A 71 8.39 -6.84 5.07
C LEU A 71 8.13 -6.66 6.57
N VAL A 72 6.89 -6.31 6.94
CA VAL A 72 6.53 -6.05 8.33
C VAL A 72 6.36 -7.35 9.12
N ILE A 73 5.72 -8.38 8.54
CA ILE A 73 5.56 -9.69 9.16
C ILE A 73 6.93 -10.36 9.35
N GLU A 74 7.80 -10.36 8.34
CA GLU A 74 9.16 -10.92 8.46
C GLU A 74 9.95 -10.24 9.58
N LYS A 75 9.82 -8.91 9.68
CA LYS A 75 10.53 -8.11 10.68
C LYS A 75 10.02 -8.35 12.10
N LEU A 76 8.71 -8.35 12.30
CA LEU A 76 8.07 -8.43 13.61
C LEU A 76 7.86 -9.88 14.06
N ALA A 77 7.20 -10.69 13.24
CA ALA A 77 6.78 -12.05 13.61
C ALA A 77 7.84 -13.13 13.34
N ARG A 78 8.90 -12.78 12.60
CA ARG A 78 9.99 -13.69 12.20
C ARG A 78 9.49 -14.93 11.44
N ILE A 79 8.44 -14.76 10.64
CA ILE A 79 7.89 -15.79 9.75
C ILE A 79 8.36 -15.48 8.33
N PRO A 80 8.92 -16.45 7.59
CA PRO A 80 9.18 -16.28 6.16
C PRO A 80 7.89 -15.98 5.40
N VAL A 81 7.92 -14.96 4.54
CA VAL A 81 6.75 -14.58 3.75
C VAL A 81 7.11 -14.53 2.26
N GLU A 82 6.44 -15.35 1.46
CA GLU A 82 6.43 -15.23 0.00
C GLU A 82 5.28 -14.33 -0.43
N ILE A 83 5.45 -13.59 -1.51
CA ILE A 83 4.36 -12.87 -2.15
C ILE A 83 4.40 -13.07 -3.65
N ASP A 84 3.25 -13.40 -4.21
CA ASP A 84 3.07 -13.63 -5.64
C ASP A 84 1.93 -12.79 -6.19
N LEU A 85 2.09 -12.36 -7.45
CA LEU A 85 0.95 -11.96 -8.26
C LEU A 85 0.05 -13.18 -8.42
N ALA A 86 -1.23 -13.07 -8.07
CA ALA A 86 -2.11 -14.23 -8.06
C ALA A 86 -2.25 -14.88 -9.45
N SER A 87 -2.12 -14.08 -10.51
CA SER A 87 -2.09 -14.55 -11.91
C SER A 87 -0.90 -15.44 -12.22
N GLU A 88 0.25 -15.26 -11.56
CA GLU A 88 1.42 -16.12 -11.72
C GLU A 88 1.37 -17.30 -10.74
N PHE A 89 0.84 -17.07 -9.54
CA PHE A 89 0.68 -18.08 -8.50
C PHE A 89 -0.07 -19.31 -9.00
N ARG A 90 -1.16 -19.10 -9.75
CA ARG A 90 -2.00 -20.19 -10.29
C ARG A 90 -1.31 -21.05 -11.34
N TYR A 91 -0.17 -20.63 -11.90
CA TYR A 91 0.54 -21.35 -12.95
C TYR A 91 1.90 -21.90 -12.49
N ARG A 92 2.34 -21.58 -11.27
CA ARG A 92 3.57 -22.15 -10.71
C ARG A 92 3.29 -23.40 -9.89
N GLU A 93 4.23 -24.33 -9.89
CA GLU A 93 4.22 -25.47 -8.98
C GLU A 93 4.64 -24.99 -7.58
N VAL A 94 3.66 -24.78 -6.70
CA VAL A 94 3.91 -24.31 -5.34
C VAL A 94 4.42 -25.47 -4.48
N LEU A 95 5.52 -25.24 -3.76
CA LEU A 95 6.08 -26.20 -2.81
C LEU A 95 5.36 -26.08 -1.47
N TRP A 96 4.26 -26.83 -1.33
CA TRP A 96 3.41 -26.82 -0.15
C TRP A 96 4.02 -27.57 1.04
N ASN A 97 3.91 -26.98 2.23
CA ASN A 97 4.09 -27.68 3.50
C ASN A 97 2.79 -27.66 4.31
N PRO A 98 2.50 -28.69 5.12
CA PRO A 98 1.26 -28.76 5.90
C PRO A 98 1.02 -27.59 6.86
N ASN A 99 2.09 -26.88 7.25
CA ASN A 99 2.04 -25.73 8.14
C ASN A 99 2.14 -24.39 7.39
N ASP A 100 2.01 -24.37 6.07
CA ASP A 100 1.92 -23.13 5.32
C ASP A 100 0.57 -22.46 5.59
N LEU A 101 0.54 -21.14 5.50
CA LEU A 101 -0.67 -20.32 5.53
C LEU A 101 -0.71 -19.50 4.25
N VAL A 102 -1.83 -19.53 3.55
CA VAL A 102 -2.07 -18.62 2.42
C VAL A 102 -2.90 -17.43 2.88
N ILE A 103 -2.47 -16.22 2.54
CA ILE A 103 -3.24 -14.99 2.72
C ILE A 103 -3.62 -14.48 1.34
N VAL A 104 -4.91 -14.30 1.09
CA VAL A 104 -5.39 -13.64 -0.12
C VAL A 104 -5.91 -12.25 0.18
N ILE A 105 -5.56 -11.27 -0.66
CA ILE A 105 -5.99 -9.88 -0.49
C ILE A 105 -6.78 -9.45 -1.72
N SER A 106 -8.04 -9.04 -1.54
CA SER A 106 -8.89 -8.52 -2.62
C SER A 106 -9.91 -7.53 -2.08
N GLN A 107 -9.94 -6.32 -2.63
CA GLN A 107 -10.93 -5.31 -2.26
C GLN A 107 -12.36 -5.82 -2.53
N SER A 108 -12.61 -6.35 -3.73
CA SER A 108 -13.94 -6.80 -4.15
C SER A 108 -14.31 -8.17 -3.57
N GLY A 109 -13.30 -9.02 -3.30
CA GLY A 109 -13.51 -10.42 -2.97
C GLY A 109 -13.95 -11.28 -4.17
N GLU A 110 -13.87 -10.73 -5.39
CA GLU A 110 -14.33 -11.37 -6.64
C GLU A 110 -13.21 -11.47 -7.70
N THR A 111 -11.98 -11.05 -7.38
CA THR A 111 -10.86 -11.09 -8.33
C THR A 111 -10.51 -12.53 -8.69
N SER A 112 -10.67 -12.93 -9.95
CA SER A 112 -10.66 -14.35 -10.32
C SER A 112 -9.32 -15.05 -10.15
N ASP A 113 -8.20 -14.39 -10.43
CA ASP A 113 -6.88 -14.99 -10.17
C ASP A 113 -6.62 -15.17 -8.67
N THR A 114 -7.04 -14.21 -7.84
CA THR A 114 -6.95 -14.32 -6.38
C THR A 114 -7.86 -15.44 -5.85
N LEU A 115 -9.06 -15.58 -6.41
CA LEU A 115 -9.96 -16.68 -6.08
C LEU A 115 -9.41 -18.04 -6.52
N ALA A 116 -8.74 -18.11 -7.68
CA ALA A 116 -8.05 -19.30 -8.13
C ALA A 116 -6.91 -19.70 -7.18
N ALA A 117 -6.09 -18.72 -6.73
CA ALA A 117 -5.06 -18.95 -5.74
C ALA A 117 -5.61 -19.48 -4.40
N LEU A 118 -6.75 -18.94 -3.93
CA LEU A 118 -7.46 -19.45 -2.75
C LEU A 118 -7.88 -20.91 -2.95
N ARG A 119 -8.54 -21.22 -4.07
CA ARG A 119 -9.06 -22.57 -4.33
C ARG A 119 -7.93 -23.59 -4.48
N GLU A 120 -6.83 -23.20 -5.11
CA GLU A 120 -5.62 -24.04 -5.25
C GLU A 120 -5.02 -24.38 -3.87
N ALA A 121 -4.86 -23.39 -2.99
CA ALA A 121 -4.37 -23.61 -1.63
C ALA A 121 -5.28 -24.60 -0.86
N ARG A 122 -6.60 -24.39 -0.93
CA ARG A 122 -7.58 -25.25 -0.27
C ARG A 122 -7.58 -26.67 -0.84
N HIS A 123 -7.46 -26.83 -2.16
CA HIS A 123 -7.36 -28.12 -2.81
C HIS A 123 -6.18 -28.94 -2.28
N ASN A 124 -5.07 -28.26 -1.98
CA ASN A 124 -3.86 -28.85 -1.41
C ASN A 124 -3.89 -28.94 0.14
N GLY A 125 -5.04 -28.68 0.77
CA GLY A 125 -5.23 -28.79 2.22
C GLY A 125 -4.63 -27.65 3.05
N ILE A 126 -4.19 -26.57 2.41
CA ILE A 126 -3.59 -25.41 3.08
C ILE A 126 -4.68 -24.45 3.54
N LYS A 127 -4.51 -23.92 4.76
CA LYS A 127 -5.43 -22.93 5.34
C LYS A 127 -5.28 -21.59 4.63
N VAL A 128 -6.41 -20.92 4.41
CA VAL A 128 -6.50 -19.60 3.77
C VAL A 128 -7.13 -18.59 4.71
N LEU A 129 -6.45 -17.45 4.85
CA LEU A 129 -6.98 -16.23 5.46
C LEU A 129 -7.25 -15.21 4.36
N ALA A 130 -8.49 -14.76 4.24
CA ALA A 130 -8.84 -13.68 3.31
C ALA A 130 -8.83 -12.32 3.99
N ILE A 131 -8.32 -11.29 3.29
CA ILE A 131 -8.47 -9.88 3.63
C ILE A 131 -9.29 -9.22 2.53
N THR A 132 -10.51 -8.78 2.86
CA THR A 132 -11.43 -8.22 1.88
C THR A 132 -12.32 -7.10 2.43
N ASN A 133 -12.87 -6.27 1.56
CA ASN A 133 -13.75 -5.17 1.96
C ASN A 133 -15.24 -5.49 1.83
N VAL A 134 -15.61 -6.54 1.08
CA VAL A 134 -17.00 -6.86 0.75
C VAL A 134 -17.46 -8.11 1.51
N PRO A 135 -18.28 -7.96 2.56
CA PRO A 135 -18.92 -9.09 3.24
C PRO A 135 -19.74 -9.94 2.28
N GLY A 136 -19.62 -11.26 2.41
CA GLY A 136 -20.37 -12.22 1.59
C GLY A 136 -19.89 -12.37 0.15
N SER A 137 -18.76 -11.75 -0.24
CA SER A 137 -18.09 -12.02 -1.52
C SER A 137 -17.62 -13.48 -1.63
N THR A 138 -17.36 -13.95 -2.84
CA THR A 138 -16.95 -15.34 -3.10
C THR A 138 -15.69 -15.72 -2.33
N ILE A 139 -14.66 -14.86 -2.32
CA ILE A 139 -13.45 -15.09 -1.52
C ILE A 139 -13.78 -15.15 -0.01
N ALA A 140 -14.69 -14.30 0.48
CA ALA A 140 -15.08 -14.32 1.89
C ALA A 140 -15.85 -15.59 2.28
N GLN A 141 -16.65 -16.14 1.37
CA GLN A 141 -17.42 -17.36 1.62
C GLN A 141 -16.53 -18.61 1.57
N GLU A 142 -15.50 -18.61 0.72
CA GLU A 142 -14.65 -19.78 0.50
C GLU A 142 -13.42 -19.84 1.41
N ALA A 143 -12.92 -18.73 1.95
CA ALA A 143 -11.77 -18.75 2.86
C ALA A 143 -12.10 -19.40 4.21
N GLU A 144 -11.12 -20.02 4.86
CA GLU A 144 -11.33 -20.58 6.21
C GLU A 144 -11.60 -19.50 7.25
N ARG A 145 -10.95 -18.33 7.12
CA ARG A 145 -11.23 -17.12 7.90
C ARG A 145 -11.08 -15.88 7.07
N VAL A 146 -11.74 -14.81 7.53
CA VAL A 146 -11.79 -13.53 6.85
C VAL A 146 -11.53 -12.40 7.84
N ILE A 147 -10.68 -11.45 7.45
CA ILE A 147 -10.57 -10.15 8.11
C ILE A 147 -11.13 -9.10 7.16
N TYR A 148 -12.19 -8.42 7.60
CA TYR A 148 -12.79 -7.35 6.82
C TYR A 148 -12.06 -6.02 7.03
N THR A 149 -11.82 -5.28 5.95
CA THR A 149 -11.15 -3.98 6.05
C THR A 149 -12.06 -2.89 6.63
N HIS A 150 -13.38 -2.98 6.44
CA HIS A 150 -14.35 -1.97 6.89
C HIS A 150 -14.11 -0.54 6.33
N ALA A 151 -13.50 -0.43 5.15
CA ALA A 151 -13.24 0.85 4.48
C ALA A 151 -14.51 1.51 3.91
N GLY A 152 -15.64 0.80 3.96
CA GLY A 152 -16.90 1.20 3.30
C GLY A 152 -16.84 1.01 1.78
N PRO A 153 -17.94 1.28 1.05
CA PRO A 153 -17.97 1.15 -0.40
C PRO A 153 -16.92 2.04 -1.08
N GLU A 154 -16.28 1.52 -2.12
CA GLU A 154 -15.29 2.24 -2.94
C GLU A 154 -15.73 2.13 -4.41
N ILE A 155 -16.04 3.26 -5.03
CA ILE A 155 -16.69 3.42 -6.31
C ILE A 155 -15.68 3.75 -7.42
N ALA A 156 -14.68 4.59 -7.15
CA ALA A 156 -13.64 4.87 -8.14
C ALA A 156 -12.89 3.59 -8.51
N ILE A 157 -12.57 3.41 -9.80
CA ILE A 157 -11.89 2.19 -10.26
C ILE A 157 -10.51 2.06 -9.59
N ALA A 158 -9.72 3.13 -9.60
CA ALA A 158 -8.44 3.19 -8.90
C ALA A 158 -8.65 3.16 -7.38
N SER A 159 -8.16 2.11 -6.72
CA SER A 159 -8.35 1.92 -5.28
C SER A 159 -7.53 2.92 -4.45
N THR A 160 -8.10 3.45 -3.36
CA THR A 160 -7.48 4.44 -2.48
C THR A 160 -7.64 4.04 -1.01
N LYS A 161 -8.79 4.30 -0.39
CA LYS A 161 -9.05 3.95 1.03
C LYS A 161 -9.03 2.45 1.31
N ALA A 162 -9.38 1.61 0.33
CA ALA A 162 -9.26 0.17 0.51
C ALA A 162 -7.80 -0.28 0.60
N TYR A 163 -6.87 0.35 -0.13
CA TYR A 163 -5.43 0.10 0.02
C TYR A 163 -4.95 0.45 1.43
N SER A 164 -5.31 1.64 1.93
CA SER A 164 -4.90 2.10 3.25
C SER A 164 -5.47 1.21 4.37
N ALA A 165 -6.71 0.75 4.23
CA ALA A 165 -7.30 -0.23 5.14
C ALA A 165 -6.61 -1.61 5.03
N GLN A 166 -6.28 -2.09 3.84
CA GLN A 166 -5.51 -3.33 3.64
C GLN A 166 -4.14 -3.24 4.30
N LEU A 167 -3.42 -2.12 4.13
CA LEU A 167 -2.15 -1.88 4.82
C LEU A 167 -2.31 -1.99 6.34
N LEU A 168 -3.32 -1.34 6.91
CA LEU A 168 -3.59 -1.43 8.34
C LEU A 168 -3.85 -2.87 8.80
N ILE A 169 -4.63 -3.65 8.06
CA ILE A 169 -4.81 -5.08 8.38
C ILE A 169 -3.46 -5.80 8.39
N MET A 170 -2.58 -5.54 7.42
CA MET A 170 -1.27 -6.17 7.38
C MET A 170 -0.40 -5.79 8.60
N TYR A 171 -0.45 -4.53 9.06
CA TYR A 171 0.23 -4.11 10.29
C TYR A 171 -0.36 -4.77 11.54
N LEU A 172 -1.69 -4.76 11.69
CA LEU A 172 -2.38 -5.40 12.80
C LEU A 172 -2.07 -6.89 12.85
N LEU A 173 -2.11 -7.57 11.70
CA LEU A 173 -1.77 -8.99 11.60
C LEU A 173 -0.31 -9.23 11.98
N ALA A 174 0.63 -8.40 11.53
CA ALA A 174 2.04 -8.55 11.89
C ALA A 174 2.29 -8.37 13.40
N LEU A 175 1.65 -7.38 14.03
CA LEU A 175 1.72 -7.14 15.48
C LEU A 175 1.08 -8.31 16.26
N TYR A 176 -0.06 -8.80 15.80
CA TYR A 176 -0.76 -9.93 16.41
C TYR A 176 0.07 -11.22 16.32
N LEU A 177 0.60 -11.53 15.14
CA LEU A 177 1.51 -12.67 14.93
C LEU A 177 2.77 -12.56 15.80
N ALA A 178 3.35 -11.36 15.91
CA ALA A 178 4.55 -11.15 16.71
C ALA A 178 4.30 -11.38 18.19
N SER A 179 3.15 -10.92 18.69
CA SER A 179 2.68 -11.12 20.06
C SER A 179 2.39 -12.61 20.34
N LEU A 180 1.62 -13.29 19.49
CA LEU A 180 1.29 -14.70 19.67
C LEU A 180 2.52 -15.65 19.69
N ARG A 181 3.62 -15.22 19.07
CA ARG A 181 4.86 -15.98 18.92
C ARG A 181 5.99 -15.50 19.83
N ASP A 182 5.76 -14.49 20.67
CA ASP A 182 6.78 -13.87 21.52
C ASP A 182 8.08 -13.53 20.77
N SER A 183 7.94 -13.03 19.53
CA SER A 183 9.05 -12.93 18.56
C SER A 183 9.65 -11.52 18.43
N TYR A 184 9.08 -10.56 19.15
CA TYR A 184 9.49 -9.16 19.17
C TYR A 184 9.36 -8.58 20.58
N ASN A 185 10.00 -7.44 20.84
CA ASN A 185 9.94 -6.80 22.16
C ASN A 185 8.49 -6.34 22.47
N PRO A 186 7.86 -6.79 23.58
CA PRO A 186 6.47 -6.45 23.90
C PRO A 186 6.21 -4.95 24.08
N VAL A 187 7.16 -4.20 24.64
CA VAL A 187 7.04 -2.74 24.84
C VAL A 187 7.10 -2.02 23.49
N GLU A 188 7.95 -2.47 22.57
CA GLU A 188 7.99 -1.92 21.22
C GLU A 188 6.73 -2.27 20.41
N LEU A 189 6.18 -3.47 20.56
CA LEU A 189 4.90 -3.85 19.94
C LEU A 189 3.76 -2.97 20.46
N GLU A 190 3.70 -2.75 21.77
CA GLU A 190 2.71 -1.88 22.41
C GLU A 190 2.83 -0.44 21.91
N GLY A 191 4.06 0.07 21.79
CA GLY A 191 4.36 1.37 21.21
C GLY A 191 3.83 1.50 19.78
N LEU A 192 4.14 0.54 18.91
CA LEU A 192 3.67 0.54 17.52
C LEU A 192 2.14 0.46 17.42
N ALA A 193 1.48 -0.36 18.24
CA ALA A 193 0.03 -0.46 18.28
C ALA A 193 -0.61 0.86 18.75
N ASN A 194 -0.04 1.50 19.76
CA ASN A 194 -0.52 2.80 20.24
C ASN A 194 -0.30 3.90 19.19
N GLU A 195 0.82 3.89 18.46
CA GLU A 195 1.06 4.84 17.37
C GLU A 195 0.05 4.67 16.23
N LEU A 196 -0.36 3.44 15.90
CA LEU A 196 -1.39 3.18 14.87
C LEU A 196 -2.71 3.92 15.17
N LEU A 197 -3.08 4.07 16.44
CA LEU A 197 -4.31 4.76 16.86
C LEU A 197 -4.34 6.25 16.51
N GLY A 198 -3.19 6.87 16.21
CA GLY A 198 -3.09 8.28 15.84
C GLY A 198 -2.79 8.52 14.35
N VAL A 199 -2.73 7.46 13.52
CA VAL A 199 -2.36 7.59 12.10
C VAL A 199 -3.45 8.27 11.28
N ASP A 200 -4.72 8.19 11.69
CA ASP A 200 -5.81 8.95 11.06
C ASP A 200 -5.57 10.46 11.11
N ALA A 201 -5.18 10.99 12.28
CA ALA A 201 -4.85 12.41 12.44
C ALA A 201 -3.62 12.82 11.60
N MET A 202 -2.64 11.92 11.44
CA MET A 202 -1.50 12.16 10.56
C MET A 202 -1.92 12.21 9.08
N VAL A 203 -2.85 11.36 8.66
CA VAL A 203 -3.43 11.43 7.31
C VAL A 203 -4.23 12.72 7.12
N GLU A 204 -5.03 13.14 8.10
CA GLU A 204 -5.74 14.44 8.06
C GLU A 204 -4.77 15.61 7.89
N SER A 205 -3.64 15.59 8.58
CA SER A 205 -2.58 16.59 8.42
C SER A 205 -2.02 16.62 7.00
N VAL A 206 -1.78 15.46 6.39
CA VAL A 206 -1.24 15.39 5.01
C VAL A 206 -2.29 15.77 3.97
N LEU A 207 -3.58 15.54 4.22
CA LEU A 207 -4.66 16.05 3.37
C LEU A 207 -4.67 17.59 3.32
N GLN A 208 -4.14 18.30 4.32
CA GLN A 208 -4.00 19.77 4.28
C GLN A 208 -2.94 20.24 3.26
N GLU A 209 -1.98 19.38 2.89
CA GLU A 209 -0.98 19.67 1.87
C GLU A 209 -1.54 19.57 0.43
N GLN A 210 -2.84 19.28 0.28
CA GLN A 210 -3.49 19.08 -1.01
C GLN A 210 -3.21 20.21 -2.01
N GLN A 211 -3.25 21.47 -1.57
CA GLN A 211 -3.07 22.61 -2.46
C GLN A 211 -1.65 22.65 -3.04
N HIS A 212 -0.63 22.41 -2.21
CA HIS A 212 0.76 22.30 -2.67
C HIS A 212 0.95 21.13 -3.64
N ILE A 213 0.37 19.96 -3.31
CA ILE A 213 0.45 18.78 -4.19
C ILE A 213 -0.26 19.03 -5.52
N LYS A 214 -1.37 19.78 -5.51
CA LYS A 214 -2.08 20.21 -6.72
C LYS A 214 -1.20 21.11 -7.59
N GLU A 215 -0.48 22.07 -7.02
CA GLU A 215 0.44 22.96 -7.75
C GLU A 215 1.60 22.17 -8.38
N LEU A 216 2.14 21.18 -7.67
CA LEU A 216 3.13 20.26 -8.21
C LEU A 216 2.55 19.44 -9.38
N ALA A 217 1.34 18.88 -9.23
CA ALA A 217 0.69 18.17 -10.31
C ALA A 217 0.45 19.07 -11.53
N GLU A 218 0.00 20.31 -11.34
CA GLU A 218 -0.16 21.30 -12.42
C GLU A 218 1.17 21.60 -13.13
N LYS A 219 2.26 21.72 -12.37
CA LYS A 219 3.60 21.96 -12.94
C LYS A 219 4.07 20.81 -13.84
N TYR A 220 3.79 19.56 -13.45
CA TYR A 220 4.34 18.38 -14.12
C TYR A 220 3.33 17.63 -15.00
N HIS A 221 2.06 18.07 -15.13
CA HIS A 221 1.02 17.31 -15.82
C HIS A 221 1.28 17.01 -17.30
N LYS A 222 2.21 17.72 -17.97
CA LYS A 222 2.52 17.53 -19.40
C LYS A 222 3.58 16.47 -19.69
N VAL A 223 4.23 15.93 -18.66
CA VAL A 223 5.27 14.91 -18.85
C VAL A 223 4.70 13.62 -19.44
N GLN A 224 5.56 12.86 -20.11
CA GLN A 224 5.21 11.56 -20.69
C GLN A 224 5.63 10.40 -19.78
N SER A 225 6.71 10.58 -19.04
CA SER A 225 7.26 9.58 -18.13
C SER A 225 7.63 10.21 -16.80
N ILE A 226 7.57 9.41 -15.73
CA ILE A 226 8.00 9.76 -14.38
C ILE A 226 8.47 8.50 -13.66
N PHE A 227 9.56 8.62 -12.92
CA PHE A 227 10.06 7.50 -12.12
C PHE A 227 9.67 7.66 -10.65
N PHE A 228 9.31 6.56 -10.01
CA PHE A 228 9.03 6.50 -8.58
C PHE A 228 10.13 5.71 -7.89
N LEU A 229 10.74 6.27 -6.84
CA LEU A 229 11.82 5.63 -6.11
C LEU A 229 11.45 5.41 -4.65
N GLY A 230 11.84 4.26 -4.13
CA GLY A 230 11.74 3.97 -2.70
C GLY A 230 12.73 2.90 -2.28
N ARG A 231 13.10 2.87 -0.99
CA ARG A 231 14.02 1.89 -0.42
C ARG A 231 13.43 1.26 0.84
N GLY A 232 13.51 -0.07 0.96
CA GLY A 232 12.86 -0.79 2.05
C GLY A 232 11.35 -0.70 1.94
N LEU A 233 10.66 -0.27 2.99
CA LEU A 233 9.20 -0.12 3.01
C LEU A 233 8.69 0.95 2.04
N ASP A 234 9.54 1.91 1.64
CA ASP A 234 9.18 2.93 0.66
C ASP A 234 9.02 2.37 -0.76
N TYR A 235 9.68 1.24 -1.09
CA TYR A 235 9.62 0.69 -2.46
C TYR A 235 8.22 0.18 -2.85
N PRO A 236 7.54 -0.67 -2.04
CA PRO A 236 6.15 -1.03 -2.32
C PRO A 236 5.20 0.17 -2.46
N VAL A 237 5.42 1.23 -1.68
CA VAL A 237 4.61 2.44 -1.75
C VAL A 237 4.90 3.24 -3.02
N ALA A 238 6.16 3.29 -3.45
CA ALA A 238 6.55 3.85 -4.76
C ALA A 238 5.87 3.08 -5.92
N MET A 239 5.80 1.75 -5.83
CA MET A 239 5.08 0.90 -6.79
C MET A 239 3.59 1.24 -6.85
N GLU A 240 2.96 1.47 -5.70
CA GLU A 240 1.55 1.90 -5.64
C GLU A 240 1.36 3.30 -6.24
N GLY A 241 2.22 4.28 -5.91
CA GLY A 241 2.16 5.62 -6.51
C GLY A 241 2.29 5.60 -8.03
N ALA A 242 3.24 4.81 -8.56
CA ALA A 242 3.40 4.63 -9.99
C ALA A 242 2.18 3.95 -10.63
N LEU A 243 1.57 2.97 -9.95
CA LEU A 243 0.34 2.33 -10.43
C LEU A 243 -0.82 3.32 -10.49
N LYS A 244 -1.08 4.09 -9.42
CA LYS A 244 -2.12 5.12 -9.40
C LYS A 244 -1.96 6.11 -10.54
N LEU A 245 -0.75 6.59 -10.76
CA LEU A 245 -0.49 7.56 -11.80
C LEU A 245 -0.68 6.96 -13.21
N LYS A 246 -0.27 5.70 -13.44
CA LYS A 246 -0.55 4.97 -14.68
C LYS A 246 -2.05 4.83 -14.93
N GLU A 247 -2.79 4.41 -13.90
CA GLU A 247 -4.22 4.14 -13.98
C GLU A 247 -5.02 5.39 -14.33
N THR A 248 -4.75 6.53 -13.67
CA THR A 248 -5.61 7.72 -13.78
C THR A 248 -5.11 8.73 -14.82
N SER A 249 -3.79 8.93 -14.92
CA SER A 249 -3.21 10.00 -15.74
C SER A 249 -2.72 9.54 -17.12
N TYR A 250 -2.54 8.22 -17.28
CA TYR A 250 -1.93 7.57 -18.46
C TYR A 250 -0.47 8.00 -18.74
N VAL A 251 0.19 8.64 -17.77
CA VAL A 251 1.63 8.87 -17.80
C VAL A 251 2.34 7.54 -17.63
N HIS A 252 3.42 7.32 -18.38
CA HIS A 252 4.27 6.15 -18.18
C HIS A 252 5.03 6.29 -16.85
N ALA A 253 4.44 5.77 -15.79
CA ALA A 253 5.04 5.78 -14.47
C ALA A 253 5.63 4.41 -14.13
N GLU A 254 6.90 4.40 -13.76
CA GLU A 254 7.63 3.19 -13.40
C GLU A 254 8.31 3.35 -12.04
N ALA A 255 8.21 2.32 -11.21
CA ALA A 255 8.77 2.34 -9.87
C ALA A 255 9.98 1.42 -9.75
N TYR A 256 11.03 1.92 -9.10
CA TYR A 256 12.27 1.18 -8.86
C TYR A 256 12.66 1.23 -7.39
N ALA A 257 13.27 0.16 -6.92
CA ALA A 257 14.05 0.23 -5.70
C ALA A 257 15.17 1.25 -5.93
N THR A 258 15.34 2.23 -5.04
CA THR A 258 16.24 3.38 -5.25
C THR A 258 17.67 2.96 -5.64
N GLY A 259 18.15 1.84 -5.10
CA GLY A 259 19.49 1.31 -5.42
C GLY A 259 19.61 0.69 -6.82
N GLU A 260 18.51 0.22 -7.41
CA GLU A 260 18.51 -0.49 -8.69
C GLU A 260 18.50 0.46 -9.89
N LEU A 261 18.23 1.74 -9.68
CA LEU A 261 18.16 2.71 -10.77
C LEU A 261 19.48 2.80 -11.54
N LEU A 262 20.62 2.62 -10.87
CA LEU A 262 21.96 2.64 -11.49
C LEU A 262 22.26 1.40 -12.35
N HIS A 263 21.43 0.35 -12.26
CA HIS A 263 21.66 -0.94 -12.92
C HIS A 263 20.93 -1.05 -14.28
N GLY A 264 20.66 0.08 -14.94
CA GLY A 264 20.04 0.13 -16.27
C GLY A 264 19.08 1.31 -16.45
N PRO A 265 18.06 1.47 -15.60
CA PRO A 265 17.03 2.50 -15.75
C PRO A 265 17.56 3.94 -15.80
N LEU A 266 18.74 4.20 -15.22
CA LEU A 266 19.45 5.47 -15.28
C LEU A 266 19.65 5.97 -16.73
N ALA A 267 19.71 5.09 -17.72
CA ALA A 267 19.82 5.45 -19.13
C ALA A 267 18.60 6.24 -19.65
N LEU A 268 17.46 6.18 -18.96
CA LEU A 268 16.24 6.92 -19.27
C LEU A 268 16.16 8.28 -18.57
N ILE A 269 17.12 8.60 -17.69
CA ILE A 269 17.18 9.88 -17.01
C ILE A 269 17.87 10.90 -17.90
N GLU A 270 17.11 11.92 -18.30
CA GLU A 270 17.59 13.08 -19.05
C GLU A 270 17.08 14.38 -18.42
N GLN A 271 17.50 15.52 -18.98
CA GLN A 271 17.17 16.85 -18.47
C GLN A 271 15.65 17.05 -18.38
N GLY A 272 15.16 17.30 -17.15
CA GLY A 272 13.76 17.60 -16.89
C GLY A 272 12.87 16.39 -16.62
N VAL A 273 13.39 15.16 -16.68
CA VAL A 273 12.63 13.96 -16.30
C VAL A 273 12.28 14.04 -14.80
N PRO A 274 10.99 14.04 -14.43
CA PRO A 274 10.61 14.06 -13.04
C PRO A 274 10.84 12.69 -12.39
N VAL A 275 11.31 12.73 -11.16
CA VAL A 275 11.51 11.58 -10.29
C VAL A 275 10.86 11.87 -8.95
N LEU A 276 9.83 11.12 -8.60
CA LEU A 276 9.19 11.19 -7.29
C LEU A 276 9.83 10.15 -6.37
N THR A 277 10.44 10.57 -5.28
CA THR A 277 11.13 9.68 -4.34
C THR A 277 10.52 9.73 -2.96
N LEU A 278 10.36 8.56 -2.33
CA LEU A 278 9.99 8.44 -0.93
C LEU A 278 11.24 8.31 -0.06
N ILE A 279 11.28 9.11 1.01
CA ILE A 279 12.37 9.18 1.97
C ILE A 279 11.75 9.23 3.37
N SER A 280 11.17 8.10 3.79
CA SER A 280 10.54 7.97 5.11
C SER A 280 11.32 7.05 6.06
N GLN A 281 12.31 6.32 5.53
CA GLN A 281 13.12 5.36 6.26
C GLN A 281 14.40 6.00 6.83
N ASP A 282 14.35 6.40 8.11
CA ASP A 282 15.43 7.14 8.79
C ASP A 282 16.83 6.51 8.61
N LYS A 283 16.93 5.18 8.71
CA LYS A 283 18.22 4.47 8.61
C LYS A 283 18.74 4.31 7.18
N LEU A 284 17.94 4.70 6.18
CA LEU A 284 18.24 4.51 4.75
C LEU A 284 18.41 5.84 4.01
N VAL A 285 18.18 6.97 4.67
CA VAL A 285 18.19 8.31 4.06
C VAL A 285 19.51 8.61 3.35
N ASP A 286 20.66 8.34 3.97
CA ASP A 286 21.97 8.63 3.38
C ASP A 286 22.20 7.83 2.08
N LYS A 287 21.80 6.55 2.07
CA LYS A 287 21.90 5.69 0.89
C LYS A 287 20.97 6.17 -0.22
N SER A 288 19.73 6.52 0.12
CA SER A 288 18.76 7.04 -0.85
C SER A 288 19.24 8.37 -1.44
N MET A 289 19.70 9.30 -0.60
CA MET A 289 20.22 10.59 -1.04
C MET A 289 21.45 10.45 -1.92
N SER A 290 22.36 9.51 -1.62
CA SER A 290 23.50 9.22 -2.51
C SER A 290 23.05 8.89 -3.93
N ASN A 291 22.04 8.03 -4.10
CA ASN A 291 21.51 7.71 -5.43
C ASN A 291 20.76 8.90 -6.07
N ILE A 292 20.04 9.69 -5.26
CA ILE A 292 19.34 10.89 -5.73
C ILE A 292 20.32 11.93 -6.29
N LYS A 293 21.47 12.11 -5.66
CA LYS A 293 22.53 13.00 -6.16
C LYS A 293 23.00 12.61 -7.56
N GLU A 294 23.16 11.32 -7.79
CA GLU A 294 23.62 10.81 -9.07
C GLU A 294 22.62 11.07 -10.21
N ILE A 295 21.31 10.97 -9.95
CA ILE A 295 20.29 11.24 -10.97
C ILE A 295 20.09 12.73 -11.20
N LYS A 296 20.23 13.54 -10.15
CA LYS A 296 20.22 15.00 -10.28
C LYS A 296 21.39 15.51 -11.11
N ALA A 297 22.57 14.93 -10.94
CA ALA A 297 23.73 15.24 -11.76
C ALA A 297 23.52 14.95 -13.27
N ARG A 298 22.49 14.18 -13.62
CA ARG A 298 22.08 13.84 -14.99
C ARG A 298 20.84 14.59 -15.47
N GLY A 299 20.38 15.59 -14.69
CA GLY A 299 19.30 16.48 -15.08
C GLY A 299 17.90 16.08 -14.60
N ALA A 300 17.78 15.04 -13.76
CA ALA A 300 16.50 14.70 -13.14
C ALA A 300 15.97 15.84 -12.25
N VAL A 301 14.65 16.05 -12.28
CA VAL A 301 13.94 16.92 -11.35
C VAL A 301 13.33 16.05 -10.26
N VAL A 302 13.73 16.24 -9.01
CA VAL A 302 13.41 15.33 -7.91
C VAL A 302 12.37 15.94 -6.98
N LEU A 303 11.22 15.29 -6.89
CA LEU A 303 10.15 15.58 -5.93
C LEU A 303 10.27 14.59 -4.77
N ALA A 304 10.62 15.06 -3.58
CA ALA A 304 10.77 14.20 -2.41
C ALA A 304 9.52 14.22 -1.52
N ILE A 305 9.01 13.04 -1.20
CA ILE A 305 8.08 12.86 -0.07
C ILE A 305 8.91 12.38 1.12
N CYS A 306 9.10 13.26 2.10
CA CYS A 306 9.99 12.98 3.23
C CYS A 306 9.38 13.42 4.55
N LYS A 307 9.80 12.80 5.65
CA LYS A 307 9.36 13.22 6.97
C LYS A 307 9.95 14.58 7.34
N GLU A 308 9.22 15.37 8.13
CA GLU A 308 9.69 16.66 8.66
C GLU A 308 11.09 16.57 9.28
N ASN A 309 11.38 15.52 10.05
CA ASN A 309 12.68 15.32 10.70
C ASN A 309 13.82 14.97 9.71
N LEU A 310 13.51 14.69 8.45
CA LEU A 310 14.46 14.37 7.37
C LEU A 310 14.55 15.48 6.31
N GLN A 311 13.81 16.58 6.46
CA GLN A 311 13.77 17.68 5.49
C GLN A 311 15.15 18.24 5.14
N GLU A 312 16.04 18.34 6.13
CA GLU A 312 17.42 18.83 5.97
C GLU A 312 18.27 17.87 5.12
N HIS A 313 18.05 16.56 5.22
CA HIS A 313 18.76 15.59 4.37
C HIS A 313 18.32 15.69 2.90
N CYS A 314 17.11 16.21 2.66
CA CYS A 314 16.51 16.30 1.34
C CYS A 314 16.74 17.67 0.69
N GLN A 315 17.64 18.53 1.20
CA GLN A 315 17.90 19.88 0.67
C GLN A 315 18.19 19.93 -0.82
N GLU A 316 18.81 18.89 -1.36
CA GLU A 316 19.18 18.84 -2.77
C GLU A 316 18.01 18.48 -3.68
N CYS A 317 16.85 18.06 -3.15
CA CYS A 317 15.64 17.80 -3.95
C CYS A 317 14.99 19.13 -4.39
N ASP A 318 14.41 19.15 -5.59
CA ASP A 318 13.83 20.37 -6.18
C ASP A 318 12.52 20.76 -5.50
N GLU A 319 11.73 19.77 -5.11
CA GLU A 319 10.45 19.95 -4.43
C GLU A 319 10.35 18.99 -3.25
N LYS A 320 9.60 19.37 -2.22
CA LYS A 320 9.35 18.53 -1.04
C LYS A 320 7.88 18.53 -0.68
N ILE A 321 7.36 17.37 -0.31
CA ILE A 321 6.09 17.18 0.38
C ILE A 321 6.45 16.57 1.74
N LEU A 322 6.09 17.27 2.81
CA LEU A 322 6.46 16.87 4.16
C LEU A 322 5.40 15.95 4.75
N LEU A 323 5.86 14.83 5.30
CA LEU A 323 5.06 13.96 6.15
C LEU A 323 5.29 14.32 7.61
N PRO A 324 4.27 14.23 8.48
CA PRO A 324 4.45 14.41 9.91
C PRO A 324 5.46 13.40 10.46
N ARG A 325 6.01 13.71 11.64
CA ARG A 325 6.90 12.76 12.35
C ARG A 325 6.14 11.49 12.69
N ILE A 326 6.50 10.41 12.00
CA ILE A 326 5.95 9.07 12.19
C ILE A 326 7.09 8.05 12.28
N ASN A 327 6.86 6.97 13.03
CA ASN A 327 7.75 5.83 13.04
C ASN A 327 7.98 5.30 11.62
N PRO A 328 9.24 5.09 11.19
CA PRO A 328 9.56 4.58 9.84
C PRO A 328 8.79 3.31 9.45
N MET A 329 8.45 2.46 10.42
CA MET A 329 7.69 1.25 10.15
C MET A 329 6.25 1.55 9.73
N LEU A 330 5.61 2.59 10.29
CA LEU A 330 4.22 2.95 10.01
C LEU A 330 4.08 4.00 8.89
N ALA A 331 5.19 4.64 8.51
CA ALA A 331 5.25 5.66 7.46
C ALA A 331 4.54 5.28 6.14
N PRO A 332 4.57 4.02 5.65
CA PRO A 332 3.84 3.63 4.45
C PRO A 332 2.35 3.97 4.43
N ILE A 333 1.69 3.95 5.60
CA ILE A 333 0.25 4.24 5.71
C ILE A 333 -0.04 5.70 5.35
N VAL A 334 0.85 6.61 5.75
CA VAL A 334 0.70 8.05 5.53
C VAL A 334 1.29 8.47 4.18
N ALA A 335 2.42 7.86 3.79
CA ALA A 335 3.18 8.24 2.60
C ALA A 335 2.46 7.96 1.27
N VAL A 336 1.45 7.09 1.25
CA VAL A 336 0.67 6.81 0.03
C VAL A 336 -0.30 7.95 -0.33
N VAL A 337 -0.83 8.65 0.68
CA VAL A 337 -1.84 9.71 0.51
C VAL A 337 -1.39 10.80 -0.45
N PRO A 338 -0.20 11.40 -0.32
CA PRO A 338 0.24 12.43 -1.26
C PRO A 338 0.45 11.91 -2.68
N LEU A 339 0.79 10.62 -2.85
CA LEU A 339 0.90 9.99 -4.17
C LEU A 339 -0.48 9.88 -4.83
N GLN A 340 -1.52 9.54 -4.07
CA GLN A 340 -2.89 9.46 -4.56
C GLN A 340 -3.43 10.84 -4.94
N ILE A 341 -3.19 11.87 -4.11
CA ILE A 341 -3.55 13.26 -4.41
C ILE A 341 -2.84 13.74 -5.68
N PHE A 342 -1.53 13.47 -5.80
CA PHE A 342 -0.74 13.81 -6.98
C PHE A 342 -1.30 13.12 -8.23
N ALA A 343 -1.60 11.82 -8.18
CA ALA A 343 -2.17 11.08 -9.29
C ALA A 343 -3.57 11.58 -9.69
N TYR A 344 -4.41 11.94 -8.73
CA TYR A 344 -5.72 12.54 -8.97
C TYR A 344 -5.59 13.86 -9.75
N TYR A 345 -4.77 14.80 -9.28
CA TYR A 345 -4.63 16.10 -9.94
C TYR A 345 -3.89 16.00 -11.28
N MET A 346 -2.89 15.13 -11.41
CA MET A 346 -2.24 14.85 -12.69
C MET A 346 -3.25 14.40 -13.74
N ALA A 347 -4.18 13.51 -13.37
CA ALA A 347 -5.24 13.05 -14.25
C ALA A 347 -6.26 14.17 -14.57
N LEU A 348 -6.66 14.96 -13.56
CA LEU A 348 -7.56 16.08 -13.72
C LEU A 348 -7.02 17.12 -14.71
N PHE A 349 -5.76 17.57 -14.54
CA PHE A 349 -5.13 18.54 -15.43
C PHE A 349 -4.85 18.00 -16.84
N ARG A 350 -4.85 16.68 -17.02
CA ARG A 350 -4.78 16.04 -18.34
C ARG A 350 -6.16 15.80 -18.95
N GLY A 351 -7.24 16.16 -18.26
CA GLY A 351 -8.61 16.01 -18.75
C GLY A 351 -9.11 14.56 -18.79
N ASN A 352 -8.54 13.68 -17.95
CA ASN A 352 -8.94 12.28 -17.89
C ASN A 352 -10.11 12.06 -16.92
N ASP A 353 -10.91 11.01 -17.16
CA ASP A 353 -11.89 10.51 -16.19
C ASP A 353 -11.17 9.77 -15.05
N VAL A 354 -11.14 10.38 -13.87
CA VAL A 354 -10.47 9.86 -12.67
C VAL A 354 -11.28 8.76 -11.97
N ASP A 355 -12.61 8.77 -12.08
CA ASP A 355 -13.48 7.78 -11.46
C ASP A 355 -13.52 6.50 -12.30
N LYS A 356 -13.50 6.65 -13.63
CA LYS A 356 -13.57 5.57 -14.63
C LYS A 356 -12.48 5.69 -15.69
N PRO A 357 -11.21 5.39 -15.35
CA PRO A 357 -10.14 5.44 -16.32
C PRO A 357 -10.35 4.42 -17.44
N ARG A 358 -9.92 4.77 -18.65
CA ARG A 358 -10.14 3.97 -19.86
C ARG A 358 -9.57 2.55 -19.71
N ASN A 359 -10.28 1.58 -20.26
CA ASN A 359 -9.88 0.17 -20.33
C ASN A 359 -9.72 -0.55 -18.99
N LEU A 360 -10.03 0.10 -17.86
CA LEU A 360 -9.98 -0.52 -16.54
C LEU A 360 -11.39 -0.85 -16.04
N VAL A 361 -11.46 -1.86 -15.17
CA VAL A 361 -12.67 -2.27 -14.46
C VAL A 361 -12.37 -2.32 -12.97
N LYS A 362 -13.39 -2.08 -12.13
CA LYS A 362 -13.22 -2.07 -10.66
C LYS A 362 -12.74 -3.43 -10.11
N SER A 363 -13.19 -4.52 -10.71
CA SER A 363 -12.77 -5.89 -10.36
C SER A 363 -12.67 -6.70 -11.64
N VAL A 364 -11.53 -7.37 -11.82
CA VAL A 364 -11.34 -8.34 -12.90
C VAL A 364 -12.01 -9.64 -12.47
N MET A 365 -13.21 -9.85 -12.98
CA MET A 365 -13.92 -11.13 -12.93
C MET A 365 -13.61 -11.84 -14.26
N GLY A 366 -13.13 -13.07 -14.19
CA GLY A 366 -12.87 -13.91 -15.34
C GLY A 366 -14.16 -14.23 -16.08
N ASP A 367 -13.99 -14.58 -17.36
CA ASP A 367 -15.08 -15.04 -18.23
C ASP A 367 -15.63 -16.42 -17.82
#